data_AF-A0A969TGF2-F1
#
_entry.id   AF-A0A969TGF2-F1
#
_cell.length_a   1.000
_cell.length_b   1.000
_cell.length_c   1.000
_cell.angle_alpha   90.00
_cell.angle_beta   90.00
_cell.angle_gamma   90.00
#
_symmetry.space_group_name_H-M   'P 1'
#
loop_
_entity.id
_entity.type
_entity.pdbx_description
1 polymer ?
#
loop_
_entity_poly.entity_id
_entity_poly.type
_entity_poly.pdbx_seq_one_letter_code
_entity_poly.pdbx_strand_id
1 'polypeptide(L)'
;MSDYPNKHHPHPWEHLSPKKVLSTVVYDIYHHVSLLSSQLNRLVEDDDPISEEEYEAIFEQMQSVVRQLSKTVVNLKRYVDEQGDETVPDSATSATVRDDVANKLSNPADTE
;
A
#
# COMPACT_ATOMS: atom_id res chain seq x y z
N MET A 1 26.82 -22.09 7.66
CA MET A 1 26.06 -20.85 7.38
C MET A 1 24.90 -21.25 6.50
N SER A 2 23.70 -21.29 7.05
CA SER A 2 22.50 -21.69 6.30
C SER A 2 21.84 -20.43 5.76
N ASP A 3 22.11 -20.13 4.49
CA ASP A 3 21.29 -19.22 3.69
C ASP A 3 19.90 -19.84 3.56
N TYR A 4 18.95 -19.35 4.35
CA TYR A 4 17.54 -19.62 4.09
C TYR A 4 17.15 -18.72 2.91
N PRO A 5 16.71 -19.26 1.76
CA PRO A 5 16.17 -18.43 0.71
C PRO A 5 14.98 -17.69 1.30
N ASN A 6 15.08 -16.37 1.32
CA ASN A 6 14.03 -15.45 1.72
C ASN A 6 12.81 -15.78 0.86
N LYS A 7 11.90 -16.63 1.37
CA LYS A 7 10.65 -16.95 0.69
C LYS A 7 9.86 -15.66 0.68
N HIS A 8 9.99 -14.90 -0.40
CA HIS A 8 9.16 -13.74 -0.67
C HIS A 8 7.71 -14.22 -0.62
N HIS A 9 7.05 -13.99 0.51
CA HIS A 9 5.62 -14.21 0.62
C HIS A 9 4.96 -13.17 -0.29
N PRO A 10 4.20 -13.60 -1.31
CA PRO A 10 3.60 -12.70 -2.29
C PRO A 10 2.77 -11.63 -1.57
N HIS A 11 2.74 -10.42 -2.12
CA HIS A 11 1.98 -9.35 -1.51
C HIS A 11 0.50 -9.77 -1.51
N PRO A 12 -0.25 -9.68 -0.38
CA PRO A 12 -1.64 -10.14 -0.33
C PRO A 12 -2.53 -9.43 -1.36
N TRP A 13 -2.08 -8.29 -1.89
CA TRP A 13 -2.78 -7.45 -2.85
C TRP A 13 -2.08 -7.32 -4.20
N GLU A 14 -1.06 -8.13 -4.47
CA GLU A 14 -0.28 -8.10 -5.72
C GLU A 14 -1.18 -8.23 -6.97
N HIS A 15 -2.28 -8.98 -6.86
CA HIS A 15 -3.23 -9.26 -7.92
C HIS A 15 -4.45 -8.32 -7.93
N LEU A 16 -4.51 -7.34 -7.02
CA LEU A 16 -5.66 -6.46 -6.86
C LEU A 16 -5.39 -5.09 -7.49
N SER A 17 -6.39 -4.53 -8.17
CA SER A 17 -6.33 -3.14 -8.63
C SER A 17 -6.36 -2.17 -7.44
N PRO A 18 -5.78 -0.95 -7.57
CA PRO A 18 -5.75 0.02 -6.47
C PRO A 18 -7.13 0.31 -5.87
N LYS A 19 -8.18 0.41 -6.72
CA LYS A 19 -9.57 0.60 -6.27
C LYS A 19 -10.06 -0.58 -5.41
N LYS A 20 -9.68 -1.80 -5.77
CA LYS A 20 -10.05 -3.01 -5.03
C LYS A 20 -9.29 -3.09 -3.71
N VAL A 21 -8.00 -2.73 -3.70
CA VAL A 21 -7.20 -2.60 -2.48
C VAL A 21 -7.82 -1.62 -1.50
N LEU A 22 -8.17 -0.41 -1.96
CA LEU A 22 -8.82 0.60 -1.12
C LEU A 22 -10.13 0.08 -0.53
N SER A 23 -10.95 -0.60 -1.35
CA SER A 23 -12.22 -1.16 -0.88
C SER A 23 -12.01 -2.24 0.18
N THR A 24 -11.01 -3.12 0.00
CA THR A 24 -10.63 -4.14 0.99
C THR A 24 -10.14 -3.51 2.28
N VAL A 25 -9.23 -2.53 2.21
CA VAL A 25 -8.68 -1.85 3.37
C VAL A 25 -9.75 -1.13 4.17
N VAL A 26 -10.66 -0.41 3.50
CA VAL A 26 -11.76 0.29 4.16
C VAL A 26 -12.66 -0.70 4.88
N TYR A 27 -13.01 -1.82 4.23
CA TYR A 27 -13.81 -2.87 4.84
C TYR A 27 -13.14 -3.47 6.09
N ASP A 28 -11.85 -3.83 5.97
CA ASP A 28 -11.09 -4.41 7.07
C ASP A 28 -10.98 -3.45 8.26
N ILE A 29 -10.64 -2.18 8.01
CA ILE A 29 -10.55 -1.16 9.06
C ILE A 29 -11.91 -0.98 9.74
N TYR A 30 -12.98 -0.82 8.96
CA TYR A 30 -14.33 -0.64 9.52
C TYR A 30 -14.74 -1.83 10.38
N HIS A 31 -14.50 -3.06 9.90
CA HIS A 31 -14.82 -4.28 10.63
C HIS A 31 -14.09 -4.34 11.99
N HIS A 32 -12.77 -4.12 12.00
CA HIS A 32 -11.98 -4.16 13.21
C HIS A 32 -12.35 -3.05 14.20
N VAL A 33 -12.61 -1.82 13.72
CA VAL A 33 -13.05 -0.70 14.56
C VAL A 33 -14.42 -0.99 15.18
N SER A 34 -15.35 -1.53 14.40
CA SER A 34 -16.67 -1.94 14.91
C SER A 34 -16.55 -3.02 15.99
N LEU A 35 -15.65 -3.98 15.82
CA LEU A 35 -15.42 -5.02 16.81
C LEU A 35 -14.82 -4.45 18.09
N LEU A 36 -13.82 -3.57 17.99
CA LEU A 36 -13.27 -2.86 19.17
C LEU A 36 -14.33 -2.03 19.89
N SER A 37 -15.19 -1.32 19.16
CA SER A 37 -16.29 -0.56 19.76
C SER A 37 -17.26 -1.45 20.53
N SER A 38 -17.59 -2.63 19.99
CA SER A 38 -18.44 -3.61 20.67
C SER A 38 -17.81 -4.10 21.97
N GLN A 39 -16.51 -4.44 21.94
CA GLN A 39 -15.79 -4.87 23.14
C GLN A 39 -15.67 -3.75 24.19
N LEU A 40 -15.45 -2.51 23.75
CA LEU A 40 -15.41 -1.35 24.65
C LEU A 40 -16.78 -1.09 25.28
N ASN A 41 -17.86 -1.19 24.51
CA ASN A 41 -19.22 -1.02 25.06
C ASN A 41 -19.48 -2.06 26.14
N ARG A 42 -19.10 -3.33 25.92
CA ARG A 42 -19.22 -4.38 26.93
C ARG A 42 -18.48 -4.07 28.23
N LEU A 43 -17.38 -3.32 28.18
CA LEU A 43 -16.60 -2.93 29.37
C LEU A 43 -17.19 -1.73 30.12
N VAL A 44 -18.02 -0.92 29.45
CA VAL A 44 -18.55 0.36 29.97
C VAL A 44 -20.03 0.26 30.32
N GLU A 45 -20.74 -0.74 29.78
CA GLU A 45 -22.11 -1.05 30.16
C GLU A 45 -22.16 -1.57 31.61
N ASP A 46 -22.77 -0.79 32.50
CA ASP A 46 -22.92 -1.05 33.93
C ASP A 46 -24.04 -2.06 34.26
N ASP A 47 -24.68 -2.64 33.23
CA ASP A 47 -25.89 -3.45 33.38
C ASP A 47 -25.62 -4.84 33.99
N ASP A 48 -24.41 -5.38 33.85
CA ASP A 48 -23.99 -6.64 34.50
C ASP A 48 -22.51 -6.60 34.92
N PRO A 49 -22.18 -7.02 36.16
CA PRO A 49 -20.79 -7.08 36.60
C PRO A 49 -20.02 -8.14 35.81
N ILE A 50 -19.03 -7.69 35.05
CA ILE A 50 -18.14 -8.54 34.26
C ILE A 50 -17.23 -9.34 35.20
N SER A 51 -17.16 -10.65 34.99
CA SER A 51 -16.20 -11.49 35.72
C SER A 51 -14.76 -11.26 35.28
N GLU A 52 -13.79 -11.63 36.12
CA GLU A 52 -12.37 -11.53 35.78
C GLU A 52 -12.00 -12.33 34.51
N GLU A 53 -12.59 -13.53 34.35
CA GLU A 53 -12.40 -14.38 33.17
C GLU A 53 -12.94 -13.72 31.90
N GLU A 54 -14.11 -13.07 31.98
CA GLU A 54 -14.69 -12.34 30.85
C GLU A 54 -13.87 -11.09 30.49
N TYR A 55 -13.33 -10.41 31.50
CA TYR A 55 -12.46 -9.26 31.29
C TYR A 55 -11.17 -9.67 30.55
N GLU A 56 -10.55 -10.78 30.96
CA GLU A 56 -9.36 -11.33 30.29
C GLU A 56 -9.70 -11.71 28.83
N ALA A 57 -10.82 -12.41 28.60
CA ALA A 57 -11.26 -12.77 27.26
C ALA A 57 -11.53 -11.55 26.36
N ILE A 58 -12.16 -10.49 26.89
CA ILE A 58 -12.37 -9.23 26.17
C ILE A 58 -11.03 -8.61 25.80
N PHE A 59 -10.09 -8.55 26.74
CA PHE A 59 -8.79 -7.95 26.51
C PHE A 59 -7.98 -8.72 25.46
N GLU A 60 -7.97 -10.06 25.51
CA GLU A 60 -7.34 -10.90 24.49
C GLU A 60 -7.93 -10.66 23.09
N GLN A 61 -9.26 -10.55 23.01
CA GLN A 61 -9.95 -10.24 21.75
C GLN A 61 -9.54 -8.86 21.24
N MET A 62 -9.55 -7.84 22.08
CA MET A 62 -9.12 -6.48 21.70
C MET A 62 -7.68 -6.47 21.19
N GLN A 63 -6.75 -7.15 21.88
CA GLN A 63 -5.38 -7.27 21.42
C GLN A 63 -5.26 -7.98 20.07
N SER A 64 -6.04 -9.04 19.86
CA SER A 64 -6.08 -9.76 18.58
C SER A 64 -6.51 -8.84 17.44
N VAL A 65 -7.55 -8.04 17.67
CA VAL A 65 -8.05 -7.07 16.68
C VAL A 65 -7.02 -5.97 16.38
N VAL A 66 -6.34 -5.44 17.39
CA VAL A 66 -5.24 -4.47 17.21
C VAL A 66 -4.10 -5.08 16.40
N ARG A 67 -3.74 -6.35 16.65
CA ARG A 67 -2.73 -7.07 15.85
C ARG A 67 -3.16 -7.22 14.39
N GLN A 68 -4.43 -7.47 14.13
CA GLN A 68 -4.98 -7.56 12.76
C GLN A 68 -4.95 -6.20 12.05
N LEU A 69 -5.40 -5.13 12.71
CA LEU A 69 -5.29 -3.76 12.20
C LEU A 69 -3.84 -3.40 11.85
N SER A 70 -2.89 -3.70 12.74
CA SER A 70 -1.47 -3.44 12.51
C SER A 70 -0.97 -4.16 11.25
N LYS A 71 -1.38 -5.42 11.04
CA LYS A 71 -1.05 -6.17 9.81
C LYS A 71 -1.65 -5.52 8.57
N THR A 72 -2.90 -5.07 8.61
CA THR A 72 -3.54 -4.36 7.49
C THR A 72 -2.77 -3.09 7.14
N VAL A 73 -2.36 -2.30 8.13
CA VAL A 73 -1.58 -1.08 7.91
C VAL A 73 -0.19 -1.38 7.34
N VAL A 74 0.50 -2.40 7.86
CA VAL A 74 1.81 -2.81 7.33
C VAL A 74 1.71 -3.27 5.87
N ASN A 75 0.69 -4.06 5.55
CA ASN A 75 0.42 -4.47 4.17
C ASN A 75 0.09 -3.27 3.28
N LEU A 76 -0.64 -2.27 3.79
CA LEU A 76 -0.90 -1.06 3.03
C LEU A 76 0.34 -0.22 2.78
N LYS A 77 1.19 -0.06 3.79
CA LYS A 77 2.46 0.62 3.61
C LYS A 77 3.30 -0.08 2.53
N ARG A 78 3.45 -1.40 2.64
CA ARG A 78 4.21 -2.20 1.67
C ARG A 78 3.65 -2.08 0.25
N TYR A 79 2.33 -2.14 0.10
CA TYR A 79 1.66 -1.95 -1.18
C TYR A 79 1.95 -0.57 -1.79
N VAL A 80 1.90 0.49 -0.98
CA VAL A 80 2.18 1.86 -1.43
C VAL A 80 3.66 2.01 -1.82
N ASP A 81 4.57 1.44 -1.04
CA ASP A 81 6.00 1.46 -1.34
C ASP A 81 6.30 0.72 -2.66
N GLU A 82 5.65 -0.44 -2.91
CA GLU A 82 5.79 -1.22 -4.14
C GLU A 82 5.19 -0.51 -5.38
N GLN A 83 4.05 0.16 -5.24
CA GLN A 83 3.39 0.89 -6.34
C GLN A 83 4.04 2.26 -6.63
N GLY A 84 4.65 2.90 -5.61
CA GLY A 84 5.35 4.17 -5.75
C GLY A 84 6.62 4.05 -6.60
N ASP A 85 7.27 2.90 -6.59
CA ASP A 85 8.47 2.60 -7.39
C ASP A 85 8.15 2.33 -8.88
N GLU A 86 6.88 2.06 -9.21
CA GLU A 86 6.44 1.74 -10.59
C GLU A 86 6.08 2.98 -11.44
N THR A 87 6.21 4.20 -10.90
CA THR A 87 5.73 5.44 -11.57
C THR A 87 6.78 6.26 -12.33
N VAL A 88 7.96 5.72 -12.67
CA VAL A 88 8.86 6.37 -13.65
C VAL A 88 9.47 5.39 -14.66
N PRO A 89 8.83 5.16 -15.82
CA PRO A 89 9.57 4.77 -17.01
C PRO A 89 10.30 6.02 -17.56
N ASP A 90 11.58 6.18 -17.22
CA ASP A 90 12.48 7.17 -17.83
C ASP A 90 12.90 6.73 -19.26
N SER A 91 11.91 6.46 -20.11
CA SER A 91 12.12 6.02 -21.48
C SER A 91 10.97 6.45 -22.39
N ALA A 92 10.85 7.77 -22.61
CA ALA A 92 10.16 8.31 -23.78
C ALA A 92 10.47 9.79 -24.07
N THR A 93 11.74 10.25 -24.12
CA THR A 93 12.13 11.35 -25.04
C THR A 93 13.63 11.34 -25.39
N SER A 94 14.10 10.30 -26.07
CA SER A 94 15.32 10.39 -26.87
C SER A 94 15.16 9.53 -28.13
N ALA A 95 14.23 9.97 -28.98
CA ALA A 95 14.13 9.53 -30.36
C ALA A 95 13.85 10.76 -31.22
N THR A 96 14.88 11.54 -31.51
CA THR A 96 14.91 12.39 -32.71
C THR A 96 16.29 12.27 -33.35
N VAL A 97 16.38 11.24 -34.20
CA VAL A 97 17.05 11.23 -35.52
C VAL A 97 18.45 11.84 -35.59
N ARG A 98 19.46 10.97 -35.63
CA ARG A 98 20.76 11.25 -36.25
C ARG A 98 20.68 11.02 -37.77
N ASP A 99 21.62 11.67 -38.45
CA ASP A 99 21.99 11.64 -39.87
C ASP A 99 21.29 12.69 -40.76
N ASP A 100 21.86 13.89 -40.95
CA ASP A 100 23.08 14.21 -41.72
C ASP A 100 22.82 14.10 -43.24
N VAL A 101 22.31 15.17 -43.87
CA VAL A 101 22.63 15.48 -45.27
C VAL A 101 22.38 16.96 -45.61
N ALA A 102 23.35 17.57 -46.29
CA ALA A 102 23.32 18.84 -47.03
C ALA A 102 23.40 20.13 -46.17
N ASN A 103 24.59 20.63 -45.85
CA ASN A 103 25.55 21.28 -46.75
C ASN A 103 24.98 22.51 -47.50
N LYS A 104 25.68 23.63 -47.33
CA LYS A 104 25.54 24.95 -47.98
C LYS A 104 24.34 25.82 -47.60
N LEU A 105 24.59 26.74 -46.68
CA LEU A 105 24.33 28.16 -46.92
C LEU A 105 25.35 28.97 -46.11
N SER A 106 26.57 29.00 -46.66
CA SER A 106 27.59 29.96 -46.27
C SER A 106 27.71 30.99 -47.40
N ASN A 107 27.48 32.24 -47.00
CA ASN A 107 27.87 33.52 -47.57
C ASN A 107 26.95 34.31 -48.54
N PRO A 108 26.98 35.68 -48.39
CA PRO A 108 26.16 36.66 -49.10
C PRO A 108 26.87 37.29 -50.32
N ALA A 109 26.20 38.25 -50.98
CA ALA A 109 26.54 38.98 -52.22
C ALA A 109 26.30 38.13 -53.49
N ASP A 110 25.64 38.59 -54.56
CA ASP A 110 25.78 39.88 -55.24
C ASP A 110 24.65 40.10 -56.26
N THR A 111 24.35 41.39 -56.52
CA THR A 111 23.88 42.02 -57.79
C THR A 111 22.79 41.40 -58.68
N GLU A 112 21.68 42.14 -58.84
CA GLU A 112 21.26 42.74 -60.14
C GLU A 112 20.37 43.96 -59.91
#